data_AF-A0A6P0PUM2-F1
#
_entry.id   AF-A0A6P0PUM2-F1
#
_cell.length_a   1.000
_cell.length_b   1.000
_cell.length_c   1.000
_cell.angle_alpha   90.00
_cell.angle_beta   90.00
_cell.angle_gamma   90.00
#
_symmetry.space_group_name_H-M   'P 1'
#
loop_
_entity.id
_entity.type
_entity.pdbx_description
1 polymer ?
#
loop_
_entity_poly.entity_id
_entity_poly.type
_entity_poly.pdbx_seq_one_letter_code
_entity_poly.pdbx_strand_id
1 'polypeptide(L)'
;MKAQITLFSEDQPTCQLFTGHIGCGKSTELSRLKAELLAEDFHVVYFESDQDLEMNDVDVGDILLVIARQVSESLEASQVNLQLKGFKAFLQEINTLLGSDVTGVEVKIPKVGEFGVKEKQGEYSLSAGIAKITTRAKNSPTLRNRLRDYIEPRTKTIIDVINTELIEPAIAQLQHQGKRGLVVIVDNLDRVEIVPKPWGRPQPEYLFVDRGEQLRQLHCHVIYTMPLGLRFCNDIVRLTNRFGVEPKVLPMVPVKQRNGKECEEGMARLRAMVMARAFPKLASAQRLQGIGEVFDAPETLDRLCSISGGHVRELLAMIRDWIMVEGKLPLSWAGLDQVIRSRCNKIRLAIDEEEWKLLRQVHQNQEVSGDDHYRVLVRSLFVYEYYDTQGSWFTVNPILLETGKL
;
A
#
# COMPACT_ATOMS: atom_id res chain seq x y z
N MET A 1 -5.13 -14.51 2.58
CA MET A 1 -3.79 -14.33 3.19
C MET A 1 -3.73 -14.97 4.56
N LYS A 2 -4.74 -14.73 5.43
CA LYS A 2 -4.94 -15.40 6.73
C LYS A 2 -4.61 -16.90 6.72
N ALA A 3 -5.34 -17.71 5.95
CA ALA A 3 -5.14 -19.17 5.93
C ALA A 3 -3.70 -19.60 5.59
N GLN A 4 -2.99 -18.86 4.74
CA GLN A 4 -1.59 -19.16 4.45
C GLN A 4 -0.71 -19.02 5.70
N ILE A 5 -0.96 -17.98 6.50
CA ILE A 5 -0.23 -17.70 7.74
C ILE A 5 -0.66 -18.67 8.84
N THR A 6 -1.97 -18.83 9.04
CA THR A 6 -2.52 -19.47 10.24
C THR A 6 -2.72 -20.98 10.11
N LEU A 7 -2.77 -21.53 8.90
CA LEU A 7 -3.06 -22.96 8.65
C LEU A 7 -1.96 -23.67 7.87
N PHE A 8 -1.38 -23.03 6.84
CA PHE A 8 -0.47 -23.68 5.92
C PHE A 8 1.02 -23.44 6.22
N SER A 9 1.35 -22.49 7.09
CA SER A 9 2.74 -22.09 7.34
C SER A 9 2.97 -21.59 8.76
N GLU A 10 2.26 -22.12 9.76
CA GLU A 10 2.34 -21.62 11.14
C GLU A 10 3.78 -21.50 11.69
N ASP A 11 4.64 -22.47 11.38
CA ASP A 11 6.03 -22.51 11.83
C ASP A 11 7.05 -22.05 10.76
N GLN A 12 6.58 -21.56 9.60
CA GLN A 12 7.46 -21.15 8.50
C GLN A 12 7.19 -19.72 8.04
N PRO A 13 8.23 -18.87 7.94
CA PRO A 13 8.10 -17.53 7.38
C PRO A 13 7.44 -17.54 6.00
N THR A 14 6.48 -16.65 5.79
CA THR A 14 5.82 -16.47 4.48
C THR A 14 6.07 -15.07 3.98
N CYS A 15 6.38 -14.91 2.69
CA CYS A 15 6.34 -13.61 2.02
C CYS A 15 5.14 -13.58 1.07
N GLN A 16 4.23 -12.63 1.23
CA GLN A 16 3.05 -12.48 0.39
C GLN A 16 3.03 -11.10 -0.28
N LEU A 17 2.60 -11.07 -1.54
CA LEU A 17 2.39 -9.85 -2.30
C LEU A 17 0.90 -9.55 -2.42
N PHE A 18 0.51 -8.30 -2.18
CA PHE A 18 -0.86 -7.83 -2.28
C PHE A 18 -0.94 -6.62 -3.21
N THR A 19 -1.87 -6.60 -4.14
CA THR A 19 -1.94 -5.55 -5.16
C THR A 19 -3.38 -5.27 -5.58
N GLY A 20 -3.57 -4.23 -6.38
CA GLY A 20 -4.87 -3.69 -6.78
C GLY A 20 -4.76 -2.19 -7.00
N HIS A 21 -5.81 -1.59 -7.54
CA HIS A 21 -5.85 -0.15 -7.84
C HIS A 21 -5.54 0.72 -6.62
N ILE A 22 -4.85 1.84 -6.81
CA ILE A 22 -4.57 2.76 -5.71
C ILE A 22 -5.88 3.44 -5.32
N GLY A 23 -6.41 3.11 -4.13
CA GLY A 23 -7.69 3.63 -3.65
C GLY A 23 -8.87 2.66 -3.75
N CYS A 24 -8.65 1.41 -4.16
CA CYS A 24 -9.70 0.38 -4.17
C CYS A 24 -10.04 -0.21 -2.79
N GLY A 25 -9.27 0.11 -1.75
CA GLY A 25 -9.54 -0.34 -0.37
C GLY A 25 -8.51 -1.31 0.23
N LYS A 26 -7.32 -1.45 -0.36
CA LYS A 26 -6.26 -2.35 0.13
C LYS A 26 -5.94 -2.15 1.62
N SER A 27 -5.74 -0.92 2.07
CA SER A 27 -5.47 -0.61 3.48
C SER A 27 -6.60 -1.02 4.43
N THR A 28 -7.86 -0.94 3.96
CA THR A 28 -9.03 -1.42 4.72
C THR A 28 -8.98 -2.94 4.87
N GLU A 29 -8.68 -3.66 3.78
CA GLU A 29 -8.54 -5.11 3.78
C GLU A 29 -7.35 -5.60 4.62
N LEU A 30 -6.23 -4.89 4.58
CA LEU A 30 -5.07 -5.17 5.43
C LEU A 30 -5.35 -4.86 6.91
N SER A 31 -6.12 -3.80 7.20
CA SER A 31 -6.57 -3.50 8.57
C SER A 31 -7.49 -4.58 9.11
N ARG A 32 -8.40 -5.11 8.27
CA ARG A 32 -9.23 -6.27 8.61
C ARG A 32 -8.37 -7.50 8.88
N LEU A 33 -7.41 -7.79 7.99
CA LEU A 33 -6.49 -8.91 8.17
C LEU A 33 -5.67 -8.78 9.46
N LYS A 34 -5.19 -7.58 9.81
CA LYS A 34 -4.53 -7.30 11.09
C LYS A 34 -5.41 -7.70 12.26
N ALA A 35 -6.67 -7.26 12.28
CA ALA A 35 -7.60 -7.61 13.35
C ALA A 35 -7.85 -9.13 13.44
N GLU A 36 -8.00 -9.80 12.29
CA GLU A 36 -8.16 -11.26 12.24
C GLU A 36 -6.92 -12.01 12.74
N LEU A 37 -5.72 -11.56 12.42
CA LEU A 37 -4.47 -12.19 12.87
C LEU A 37 -4.20 -11.94 14.36
N LEU A 38 -4.54 -10.76 14.88
CA LEU A 38 -4.48 -10.46 16.31
C LEU A 38 -5.43 -11.38 17.11
N ALA A 39 -6.62 -11.66 16.56
CA ALA A 39 -7.58 -12.58 17.16
C ALA A 39 -7.14 -14.06 17.12
N GLU A 40 -6.15 -14.39 16.26
CA GLU A 40 -5.50 -15.69 16.18
C GLU A 40 -4.17 -15.70 16.96
N ASP A 41 -3.98 -14.77 17.90
CA ASP A 41 -2.79 -14.66 18.76
C ASP A 41 -1.47 -14.43 18.04
N PHE A 42 -1.47 -13.82 16.84
CA PHE A 42 -0.23 -13.31 16.24
C PHE A 42 0.14 -11.94 16.81
N HIS A 43 1.43 -11.63 16.85
CA HIS A 43 1.93 -10.27 17.01
C HIS A 43 1.99 -9.60 15.63
N VAL A 44 1.23 -8.53 15.42
CA VAL A 44 1.09 -7.90 14.09
C VAL A 44 1.63 -6.48 14.10
N VAL A 45 2.70 -6.27 13.33
CA VAL A 45 3.28 -4.96 13.04
C VAL A 45 2.70 -4.48 11.72
N TYR A 46 1.96 -3.38 11.73
CA TYR A 46 1.36 -2.77 10.54
C TYR A 46 1.81 -1.32 10.45
N PHE A 47 2.32 -0.93 9.28
CA PHE A 47 2.70 0.46 9.02
C PHE A 47 2.51 0.82 7.54
N GLU A 48 2.37 2.12 7.29
CA GLU A 48 2.29 2.71 5.96
C GLU A 48 3.66 3.21 5.51
N SER A 49 4.20 2.66 4.42
CA SER A 49 5.60 2.88 4.03
C SER A 49 5.91 4.32 3.62
N ASP A 50 4.93 5.06 3.07
CA ASP A 50 5.07 6.46 2.66
C ASP A 50 5.22 7.45 3.84
N GLN A 51 4.90 7.02 5.06
CA GLN A 51 5.18 7.80 6.28
C GLN A 51 6.67 7.84 6.62
N ASP A 52 7.42 6.78 6.29
CA ASP A 52 8.84 6.64 6.68
C ASP A 52 9.81 6.69 5.49
N LEU A 53 9.37 6.39 4.27
CA LEU A 53 10.20 6.31 3.07
C LEU A 53 10.01 7.51 2.13
N GLU A 54 11.06 7.84 1.38
CA GLU A 54 10.95 8.70 0.20
C GLU A 54 10.52 7.85 -1.01
N MET A 55 9.24 7.89 -1.34
CA MET A 55 8.66 7.04 -2.41
C MET A 55 9.20 7.34 -3.81
N ASN A 56 9.81 8.51 -4.01
CA ASN A 56 10.50 8.89 -5.24
C ASN A 56 11.87 8.22 -5.40
N ASP A 57 12.52 7.84 -4.30
CA ASP A 57 13.94 7.47 -4.27
C ASP A 57 14.22 6.48 -3.12
N VAL A 58 13.52 5.35 -3.16
CA VAL A 58 13.61 4.27 -2.17
C VAL A 58 14.47 3.10 -2.70
N ASP A 59 15.17 2.41 -1.79
CA ASP A 59 15.86 1.15 -2.04
C ASP A 59 15.44 0.06 -1.04
N VAL A 60 15.83 -1.19 -1.30
CA VAL A 60 15.57 -2.34 -0.42
C VAL A 60 16.20 -2.14 0.96
N GLY A 61 17.38 -1.52 1.02
CA GLY A 61 18.02 -1.15 2.28
C GLY A 61 17.14 -0.28 3.17
N ASP A 62 16.49 0.73 2.58
CA ASP A 62 15.59 1.64 3.30
C ASP A 62 14.37 0.89 3.83
N ILE A 63 13.77 0.02 3.00
CA ILE A 63 12.62 -0.83 3.38
C ILE A 63 12.98 -1.74 4.57
N LEU A 64 14.12 -2.42 4.50
CA LEU A 64 14.60 -3.31 5.56
C LEU A 64 14.85 -2.56 6.88
N LEU A 65 15.45 -1.37 6.83
CA LEU A 65 15.65 -0.53 8.01
C LEU A 65 14.33 -0.06 8.60
N VAL A 66 13.36 0.37 7.78
CA VAL A 66 12.04 0.77 8.28
C VAL A 66 11.31 -0.41 8.92
N ILE A 67 11.36 -1.60 8.33
CA ILE A 67 10.80 -2.81 8.96
C ILE A 67 11.46 -3.07 10.31
N ALA A 68 12.79 -3.04 10.38
CA ALA A 68 13.52 -3.27 11.62
C ALA A 68 13.14 -2.24 12.70
N ARG A 69 12.98 -0.96 12.33
CA ARG A 69 12.50 0.09 13.23
C ARG A 69 11.10 -0.23 13.76
N GLN A 70 10.15 -0.48 12.86
CA GLN A 70 8.73 -0.69 13.20
C GLN A 70 8.54 -1.94 14.06
N VAL A 71 9.29 -3.01 13.77
CA VAL A 71 9.32 -4.22 14.60
C VAL A 71 9.89 -3.89 15.98
N SER A 72 11.04 -3.22 16.05
CA SER A 72 11.66 -2.86 17.34
C SER A 72 10.74 -2.00 18.22
N GLU A 73 10.11 -0.98 17.64
CA GLU A 73 9.17 -0.09 18.34
C GLU A 73 7.97 -0.86 18.88
N SER A 74 7.43 -1.79 18.10
CA SER A 74 6.31 -2.63 18.52
C SER A 74 6.67 -3.64 19.62
N LEU A 75 7.90 -4.16 19.61
CA LEU A 75 8.40 -5.09 20.63
C LEU A 75 8.71 -4.38 21.95
N GLU A 76 9.32 -3.19 21.89
CA GLU A 76 9.55 -2.33 23.06
C GLU A 76 8.22 -2.02 23.76
N ALA A 77 7.17 -1.67 22.99
CA ALA A 77 5.83 -1.47 23.52
C ALA A 77 5.19 -2.75 24.14
N SER A 78 5.68 -3.92 23.76
CA SER A 78 5.22 -5.23 24.26
C SER A 78 6.14 -5.80 25.36
N GLN A 79 7.05 -4.98 25.90
CA GLN A 79 8.00 -5.35 26.95
C GLN A 79 8.92 -6.53 26.57
N VAL A 80 9.21 -6.68 25.26
CA VAL A 80 10.17 -7.65 24.73
C VAL A 80 11.53 -6.96 24.64
N ASN A 81 12.44 -7.29 25.57
CA ASN A 81 13.78 -6.71 25.61
C ASN A 81 14.80 -7.65 24.97
N LEU A 82 15.43 -7.19 23.87
CA LEU A 82 16.38 -7.95 23.07
C LEU A 82 17.81 -7.43 23.21
N GLN A 83 18.78 -8.36 23.20
CA GLN A 83 20.21 -8.05 23.21
C GLN A 83 20.72 -7.88 21.78
N LEU A 84 20.69 -6.65 21.27
CA LEU A 84 20.91 -6.32 19.86
C LEU A 84 22.34 -5.78 19.62
N LYS A 85 23.38 -6.56 19.93
CA LYS A 85 24.77 -6.07 19.95
C LYS A 85 25.30 -5.71 18.56
N GLY A 86 25.20 -6.61 17.59
CA GLY A 86 25.67 -6.38 16.23
C GLY A 86 24.83 -5.35 15.49
N PHE A 87 23.51 -5.35 15.71
CA PHE A 87 22.64 -4.33 15.12
C PHE A 87 22.95 -2.93 15.68
N LYS A 88 23.16 -2.81 17.00
CA LYS A 88 23.59 -1.52 17.58
C LYS A 88 24.94 -1.07 17.03
N ALA A 89 25.91 -1.97 16.86
CA ALA A 89 27.21 -1.64 16.25
C ALA A 89 27.05 -1.17 14.80
N PHE A 90 26.25 -1.88 13.99
CA PHE A 90 25.95 -1.52 12.62
C PHE A 90 25.32 -0.12 12.50
N LEU A 91 24.35 0.21 13.37
CA LEU A 91 23.74 1.55 13.37
C LEU A 91 24.71 2.63 13.85
N GLN A 92 25.67 2.30 14.72
CA GLN A 92 26.73 3.23 15.11
C GLN A 92 27.67 3.52 13.93
N GLU A 93 28.01 2.52 13.12
CA GLU A 93 28.80 2.70 11.90
C GLU A 93 28.07 3.61 10.90
N ILE A 94 26.78 3.36 10.64
CA ILE A 94 25.96 4.22 9.79
C ILE A 94 25.92 5.65 10.33
N ASN A 95 25.65 5.84 11.62
CA ASN A 95 25.58 7.17 12.22
C ASN A 95 26.92 7.92 12.13
N THR A 96 28.04 7.21 12.25
CA THR A 96 29.38 7.77 12.11
C THR A 96 29.62 8.23 10.66
N LEU A 97 29.27 7.38 9.69
CA LEU A 97 29.37 7.69 8.26
C LEU A 97 28.46 8.87 7.85
N LEU A 98 27.26 8.97 8.40
CA LEU A 98 26.34 10.08 8.13
C LEU A 98 26.72 11.36 8.90
N GLY A 99 27.53 11.25 9.95
CA GLY A 99 27.94 12.36 10.82
C GLY A 99 29.24 13.04 10.39
N SER A 100 30.12 12.36 9.65
CA SER A 100 31.49 12.82 9.34
C SER A 100 31.59 14.02 8.39
N ASP A 101 30.48 14.50 7.80
CA ASP A 101 30.49 15.59 6.80
C ASP A 101 29.66 16.82 7.17
N VAL A 102 29.25 16.98 8.44
CA VAL A 102 28.79 18.28 8.92
C VAL A 102 30.02 19.13 9.32
N THR A 103 30.91 19.42 8.37
CA THR A 103 32.13 20.23 8.58
C THR A 103 31.91 21.74 8.36
N GLY A 104 30.66 22.20 8.25
CA GLY A 104 30.33 23.62 8.05
C GLY A 104 29.29 24.22 9.00
N VAL A 105 28.70 23.41 9.88
CA VAL A 105 27.82 23.90 10.95
C VAL A 105 28.31 23.20 12.21
N GLU A 106 28.71 23.96 13.23
CA GLU A 106 28.93 23.43 14.58
C GLU A 106 27.61 22.89 15.13
N VAL A 107 27.15 21.76 14.62
CA VAL A 107 26.22 20.90 15.34
C VAL A 107 27.13 20.14 16.29
N LYS A 108 27.24 20.62 17.53
CA LYS A 108 27.89 19.94 18.64
C LYS A 108 27.59 18.44 18.53
N ILE A 109 28.60 17.67 18.16
CA ILE A 109 28.58 16.22 18.30
C ILE A 109 28.41 16.00 19.80
N PRO A 110 27.29 15.46 20.28
CA PRO A 110 27.17 15.19 21.69
C PRO A 110 28.15 14.06 21.99
N LYS A 111 29.25 14.40 22.67
CA LYS A 111 30.21 13.45 23.23
C LYS A 111 29.44 12.47 24.11
N VAL A 112 29.36 11.19 23.74
CA VAL A 112 29.16 9.96 24.55
C VAL A 112 28.08 9.97 25.67
N GLY A 113 27.30 11.04 25.88
CA GLY A 113 26.49 11.21 27.09
C GLY A 113 25.35 12.23 26.97
N GLU A 114 25.10 12.79 25.79
CA GLU A 114 23.98 13.70 25.52
C GLU A 114 22.97 13.09 24.51
N PHE A 115 22.84 11.76 24.52
CA PHE A 115 21.69 11.07 23.92
C PHE A 115 20.52 11.08 24.91
N GLY A 116 19.98 12.27 25.15
CA GLY A 116 18.93 12.51 26.12
C GLY A 116 17.54 12.17 25.60
N VAL A 117 17.15 10.90 25.72
CA VAL A 117 15.93 10.61 26.47
C VAL A 117 16.44 10.07 27.81
N LYS A 118 16.25 10.84 28.88
CA LYS A 118 16.47 10.33 30.23
C LYS A 118 15.40 9.29 30.53
N GLU A 119 15.63 8.05 30.15
CA GLU A 119 15.06 6.93 30.87
C GLU A 119 16.16 6.22 31.64
N LYS A 120 15.82 5.92 32.89
CA LYS A 120 16.70 5.29 33.86
C LYS A 120 17.17 3.95 33.28
N GLN A 121 18.49 3.72 33.36
CA GLN A 121 19.19 2.47 33.00
C GLN A 121 19.40 2.21 31.50
N GLY A 122 20.43 2.84 30.91
CA GLY A 122 21.42 2.17 30.04
C GLY A 122 21.02 1.49 28.72
N GLU A 123 19.73 1.38 28.38
CA GLU A 123 19.30 0.72 27.14
C GLU A 123 19.08 1.76 26.02
N TYR A 124 20.07 1.84 25.12
CA TYR A 124 19.87 2.48 23.83
C TYR A 124 18.72 1.77 23.09
N SER A 125 17.58 2.45 22.91
CA SER A 125 16.45 1.98 22.11
C SER A 125 16.86 1.86 20.63
N LEU A 126 16.63 0.67 20.06
CA LEU A 126 16.99 0.37 18.66
C LEU A 126 16.10 1.18 17.71
N SER A 127 14.80 1.28 18.04
CA SER A 127 13.81 2.01 17.27
C SER A 127 14.21 3.48 17.11
N ALA A 128 14.66 4.15 18.20
CA ALA A 128 15.14 5.53 18.18
C ALA A 128 16.39 5.73 17.30
N GLY A 129 17.33 4.79 17.35
CA GLY A 129 18.54 4.82 16.52
C GLY A 129 18.24 4.74 15.02
N ILE A 130 17.35 3.82 14.63
CA ILE A 130 16.94 3.65 13.23
C ILE A 130 16.06 4.83 12.78
N ALA A 131 15.16 5.34 13.64
CA ALA A 131 14.33 6.52 13.37
C ALA A 131 15.17 7.73 12.99
N LYS A 132 16.27 7.97 13.72
CA LYS A 132 17.19 9.07 13.44
C LYS A 132 17.85 8.93 12.06
N ILE A 133 18.31 7.73 11.70
CA ILE A 133 18.93 7.44 10.40
C ILE A 133 17.91 7.62 9.27
N THR A 134 16.76 6.95 9.37
CA THR A 134 15.69 6.97 8.36
C THR A 134 15.13 8.38 8.14
N THR A 135 14.92 9.16 9.21
CA THR A 135 14.46 10.56 9.10
C THR A 135 15.50 11.46 8.41
N ARG A 136 16.79 11.32 8.75
CA ARG A 136 17.87 12.07 8.11
C ARG A 136 18.01 11.72 6.63
N ALA A 137 17.92 10.43 6.31
CA ALA A 137 17.91 9.94 4.94
C ALA A 137 16.69 10.51 4.19
N LYS A 138 15.47 10.34 4.70
CA LYS A 138 14.24 10.86 4.07
C LYS A 138 14.35 12.33 3.67
N ASN A 139 14.96 13.17 4.53
CA ASN A 139 15.06 14.62 4.31
C ASN A 139 16.33 15.09 3.55
N SER A 140 17.24 14.20 3.15
CA SER A 140 18.50 14.60 2.50
C SER A 140 18.94 13.62 1.41
N PRO A 141 18.86 13.99 0.12
CA PRO A 141 19.32 13.14 -0.98
C PRO A 141 20.79 12.70 -0.88
N THR A 142 21.67 13.58 -0.39
CA THR A 142 23.10 13.27 -0.22
C THR A 142 23.32 12.19 0.84
N LEU A 143 22.59 12.27 1.96
CA LEU A 143 22.63 11.26 3.00
C LEU A 143 21.98 9.95 2.54
N ARG A 144 20.89 9.99 1.76
CA ARG A 144 20.30 8.77 1.14
C ARG A 144 21.30 8.06 0.26
N ASN A 145 21.95 8.78 -0.66
CA ASN A 145 22.92 8.17 -1.57
C ASN A 145 24.06 7.48 -0.81
N ARG A 146 24.59 8.13 0.23
CA ARG A 146 25.64 7.54 1.07
C ARG A 146 25.16 6.33 1.87
N LEU A 147 23.94 6.41 2.41
CA LEU A 147 23.32 5.29 3.10
C LEU A 147 23.17 4.11 2.14
N ARG A 148 22.71 4.36 0.91
CA ARG A 148 22.59 3.37 -0.17
C ARG A 148 23.95 2.77 -0.53
N ASP A 149 24.97 3.59 -0.80
CA ASP A 149 26.33 3.13 -1.14
C ASP A 149 26.93 2.24 -0.03
N TYR A 150 26.59 2.53 1.23
CA TYR A 150 27.04 1.73 2.36
C TYR A 150 26.22 0.44 2.54
N ILE A 151 24.90 0.49 2.37
CA ILE A 151 23.99 -0.63 2.61
C ILE A 151 23.96 -1.61 1.45
N GLU A 152 23.92 -1.13 0.21
CA GLU A 152 23.73 -1.95 -0.99
C GLU A 152 24.70 -3.14 -1.05
N PRO A 153 26.04 -2.97 -0.91
CA PRO A 153 26.98 -4.10 -0.93
C PRO A 153 26.86 -5.02 0.29
N ARG A 154 26.17 -4.58 1.35
CA ARG A 154 26.02 -5.28 2.63
C ARG A 154 24.60 -5.78 2.88
N THR A 155 23.72 -5.77 1.87
CA THR A 155 22.29 -6.10 2.04
C THR A 155 22.10 -7.46 2.70
N LYS A 156 22.87 -8.48 2.31
CA LYS A 156 22.80 -9.81 2.92
C LYS A 156 23.17 -9.78 4.41
N THR A 157 24.26 -9.12 4.77
CA THR A 157 24.68 -8.96 6.17
C THR A 157 23.61 -8.26 7.00
N ILE A 158 22.93 -7.26 6.43
CA ILE A 158 21.85 -6.54 7.11
C ILE A 158 20.66 -7.45 7.36
N ILE A 159 20.26 -8.24 6.36
CA ILE A 159 19.20 -9.23 6.50
C ILE A 159 19.56 -10.25 7.57
N ASP A 160 20.79 -10.78 7.55
CA ASP A 160 21.27 -11.76 8.52
C ASP A 160 21.22 -11.19 9.95
N VAL A 161 21.64 -9.93 10.15
CA VAL A 161 21.58 -9.25 11.45
C VAL A 161 20.12 -9.00 11.88
N ILE A 162 19.25 -8.55 10.98
CA ILE A 162 17.82 -8.35 11.27
C ILE A 162 17.17 -9.68 11.68
N ASN A 163 17.47 -10.77 10.97
CA ASN A 163 16.90 -12.07 11.27
C ASN A 163 17.39 -12.60 12.61
N THR A 164 18.71 -12.69 12.80
CA THR A 164 19.33 -13.39 13.93
C THR A 164 19.31 -12.61 15.24
N GLU A 165 19.36 -11.27 15.19
CA GLU A 165 19.36 -10.46 16.42
C GLU A 165 17.99 -9.88 16.77
N LEU A 166 17.14 -9.59 15.78
CA LEU A 166 15.84 -8.95 16.00
C LEU A 166 14.67 -9.93 15.85
N ILE A 167 14.48 -10.54 14.67
CA ILE A 167 13.26 -11.28 14.35
C ILE A 167 13.17 -12.63 15.07
N GLU A 168 14.19 -13.49 14.97
CA GLU A 168 14.15 -14.82 15.59
C GLU A 168 14.06 -14.73 17.12
N PRO A 169 14.86 -13.90 17.81
CA PRO A 169 14.73 -13.74 19.27
C PRO A 169 13.38 -13.14 19.67
N ALA A 170 12.83 -12.21 18.87
CA ALA A 170 11.51 -11.66 19.11
C ALA A 170 10.43 -12.74 19.03
N ILE A 171 10.44 -13.57 17.99
CA ILE A 171 9.46 -14.66 17.84
C ILE A 171 9.54 -15.61 19.02
N ALA A 172 10.75 -16.01 19.45
CA ALA A 172 10.92 -16.89 20.62
C ALA A 172 10.33 -16.27 21.91
N GLN A 173 10.59 -14.99 22.16
CA GLN A 173 10.02 -14.29 23.33
C GLN A 173 8.50 -14.11 23.22
N LEU A 174 7.99 -13.78 22.04
CA LEU A 174 6.55 -13.66 21.77
C LEU A 174 5.84 -15.01 21.98
N GLN A 175 6.45 -16.13 21.58
CA GLN A 175 5.94 -17.47 21.86
C GLN A 175 5.86 -17.77 23.35
N HIS A 176 6.85 -17.36 24.15
CA HIS A 176 6.76 -17.43 25.61
C HIS A 176 5.62 -16.58 26.21
N GLN A 177 5.19 -15.52 25.51
CA GLN A 177 4.04 -14.70 25.88
C GLN A 177 2.70 -15.23 25.31
N GLY A 178 2.69 -16.43 24.72
CA GLY A 178 1.50 -17.06 24.16
C GLY A 178 1.12 -16.59 22.77
N LYS A 179 2.00 -15.87 22.05
CA LYS A 179 1.79 -15.51 20.65
C LYS A 179 2.23 -16.62 19.71
N ARG A 180 1.55 -16.79 18.58
CA ARG A 180 1.89 -17.81 17.58
C ARG A 180 3.08 -17.43 16.70
N GLY A 181 3.30 -16.13 16.50
CA GLY A 181 4.43 -15.64 15.70
C GLY A 181 4.37 -14.14 15.42
N LEU A 182 5.27 -13.67 14.55
CA LEU A 182 5.37 -12.28 14.12
C LEU A 182 4.89 -12.12 12.67
N VAL A 183 3.99 -11.16 12.45
CA VAL A 183 3.53 -10.74 11.12
C VAL A 183 3.84 -9.27 10.90
N VAL A 184 4.51 -8.95 9.80
CA VAL A 184 4.78 -7.58 9.34
C VAL A 184 3.95 -7.29 8.10
N ILE A 185 3.16 -6.21 8.15
CA ILE A 185 2.36 -5.72 7.02
C ILE A 185 2.91 -4.37 6.60
N VAL A 186 3.48 -4.33 5.40
CA VAL A 186 4.04 -3.14 4.75
C VAL A 186 3.03 -2.64 3.72
N ASP A 187 2.21 -1.67 4.14
CA ASP A 187 1.20 -1.02 3.29
C ASP A 187 1.80 0.18 2.53
N ASN A 188 1.10 0.67 1.51
CA ASN A 188 1.46 1.80 0.65
C ASN A 188 2.77 1.68 -0.16
N LEU A 189 3.46 0.53 -0.12
CA LEU A 189 4.61 0.27 -0.99
C LEU A 189 4.21 0.14 -2.47
N ASP A 190 2.91 0.00 -2.76
CA ASP A 190 2.36 0.12 -4.11
C ASP A 190 2.36 1.56 -4.68
N ARG A 191 2.72 2.56 -3.87
CA ARG A 191 2.79 3.98 -4.23
C ARG A 191 4.19 4.45 -4.62
N VAL A 192 5.17 3.53 -4.74
CA VAL A 192 6.51 3.90 -5.22
C VAL A 192 6.43 4.52 -6.62
N GLU A 193 7.13 5.63 -6.83
CA GLU A 193 7.08 6.31 -8.12
C GLU A 193 7.81 5.52 -9.21
N ILE A 194 7.25 5.59 -10.42
CA ILE A 194 7.82 4.97 -11.62
C ILE A 194 8.89 5.90 -12.20
N VAL A 195 9.99 6.03 -11.47
CA VAL A 195 11.16 6.77 -11.93
C VAL A 195 12.22 5.75 -12.40
N PRO A 196 12.79 5.92 -13.60
CA PRO A 196 13.94 5.13 -14.01
C PRO A 196 15.12 5.40 -13.06
N LYS A 197 15.72 4.33 -12.51
CA LYS A 197 17.02 4.43 -11.83
C LYS A 197 18.10 4.80 -12.86
N PRO A 198 19.30 5.26 -12.45
CA PRO A 198 20.35 5.70 -13.38
C PRO A 198 20.73 4.69 -14.47
N TRP A 199 20.54 3.39 -14.23
CA TRP A 199 20.76 2.29 -15.17
C TRP A 199 19.52 1.93 -16.03
N GLY A 200 18.50 2.79 -16.06
CA GLY A 200 17.33 2.71 -16.93
C GLY A 200 16.16 1.86 -16.43
N ARG A 201 16.35 1.05 -15.38
CA ARG A 201 15.28 0.20 -14.82
C ARG A 201 14.27 1.03 -14.02
N PRO A 202 12.95 0.92 -14.25
CA PRO A 202 11.95 1.54 -13.39
C PRO A 202 12.08 1.08 -11.95
N GLN A 203 12.01 2.01 -10.99
CA GLN A 203 12.15 1.72 -9.56
C GLN A 203 11.25 0.58 -9.04
N PRO A 204 9.95 0.48 -9.39
CA PRO A 204 9.14 -0.67 -8.99
C PRO A 204 9.69 -2.01 -9.47
N GLU A 205 10.18 -2.06 -10.71
CA GLU A 205 10.75 -3.29 -11.29
C GLU A 205 12.08 -3.62 -10.61
N TYR A 206 12.91 -2.62 -10.35
CA TYR A 206 14.13 -2.81 -9.58
C TYR A 206 13.86 -3.43 -8.20
N LEU A 207 12.91 -2.86 -7.43
CA LEU A 207 12.61 -3.32 -6.07
C LEU A 207 12.02 -4.74 -6.05
N PHE A 208 10.99 -4.99 -6.86
CA PHE A 208 10.23 -6.24 -6.78
C PHE A 208 10.75 -7.33 -7.73
N VAL A 209 11.23 -6.97 -8.93
CA VAL A 209 11.82 -7.95 -9.85
C VAL A 209 13.29 -8.17 -9.49
N ASP A 210 14.12 -7.13 -9.48
CA ASP A 210 15.57 -7.28 -9.38
C ASP A 210 16.10 -7.45 -7.96
N ARG A 211 15.33 -7.01 -6.96
CA ARG A 211 15.70 -7.12 -5.54
C ARG A 211 14.66 -7.84 -4.67
N GLY A 212 13.69 -8.53 -5.30
CA GLY A 212 12.64 -9.26 -4.59
C GLY A 212 13.13 -10.40 -3.70
N GLU A 213 14.27 -11.01 -4.03
CA GLU A 213 14.88 -12.08 -3.22
C GLU A 213 15.25 -11.57 -1.82
N GLN A 214 15.84 -10.38 -1.73
CA GLN A 214 16.22 -9.74 -0.48
C GLN A 214 14.99 -9.41 0.39
N LEU A 215 13.90 -8.96 -0.22
CA LEU A 215 12.66 -8.66 0.50
C LEU A 215 11.96 -9.92 1.06
N ARG A 216 12.20 -11.08 0.45
CA ARG A 216 11.65 -12.38 0.88
C ARG A 216 12.39 -12.99 2.06
N GLN A 217 13.66 -12.65 2.28
CA GLN A 217 14.55 -13.34 3.22
C GLN A 217 14.30 -13.05 4.70
N LEU A 218 13.30 -12.24 5.08
CA LEU A 218 12.99 -12.00 6.49
C LEU A 218 12.36 -13.24 7.12
N HIS A 219 12.85 -13.65 8.30
CA HIS A 219 12.43 -14.86 9.02
C HIS A 219 11.12 -14.68 9.82
N CYS A 220 10.16 -13.94 9.26
CA CYS A 220 8.80 -13.78 9.81
C CYS A 220 7.77 -13.77 8.68
N HIS A 221 6.47 -13.74 9.02
CA HIS A 221 5.46 -13.51 7.99
C HIS A 221 5.50 -12.06 7.54
N VAL A 222 5.62 -11.81 6.25
CA VAL A 222 5.62 -10.46 5.67
C VAL A 222 4.60 -10.36 4.56
N ILE A 223 3.86 -9.25 4.54
CA ILE A 223 2.94 -8.88 3.47
C ILE A 223 3.40 -7.53 2.91
N TYR A 224 3.71 -7.48 1.62
CA TYR A 224 4.03 -6.24 0.91
C TYR A 224 2.88 -5.86 -0.03
N THR A 225 2.47 -4.60 0.01
CA THR A 225 1.72 -4.04 -1.12
C THR A 225 2.65 -3.81 -2.32
N MET A 226 2.19 -4.16 -3.52
CA MET A 226 2.97 -4.07 -4.76
C MET A 226 2.22 -3.22 -5.80
N PRO A 227 2.91 -2.38 -6.59
CA PRO A 227 2.28 -1.63 -7.68
C PRO A 227 1.56 -2.54 -8.68
N LEU A 228 0.29 -2.25 -8.97
CA LEU A 228 -0.55 -3.08 -9.85
C LEU A 228 0.06 -3.26 -11.25
N GLY A 229 0.73 -2.23 -11.76
CA GLY A 229 1.39 -2.27 -13.07
C GLY A 229 2.45 -3.36 -13.23
N LEU A 230 3.00 -3.91 -12.13
CA LEU A 230 3.97 -5.01 -12.18
C LEU A 230 3.33 -6.35 -12.57
N ARG A 231 2.02 -6.51 -12.42
CA ARG A 231 1.32 -7.72 -12.91
C ARG A 231 1.31 -7.83 -14.42
N PHE A 232 1.50 -6.70 -15.11
CA PHE A 232 1.47 -6.61 -16.56
C PHE A 232 2.87 -6.45 -17.16
N CYS A 233 3.93 -6.52 -16.36
CA CYS A 233 5.29 -6.43 -16.89
C CYS A 233 5.75 -7.79 -17.44
N ASN A 234 6.63 -7.77 -18.45
CA ASN A 234 7.21 -8.97 -19.05
C ASN A 234 8.00 -9.83 -18.04
N ASP A 235 8.45 -9.23 -16.95
CA ASP A 235 9.21 -9.88 -15.89
C ASP A 235 8.34 -10.51 -14.78
N ILE A 236 7.01 -10.59 -14.95
CA ILE A 236 6.12 -11.14 -13.92
C ILE A 236 6.52 -12.55 -13.48
N VAL A 237 6.95 -13.41 -14.40
CA VAL A 237 7.45 -14.77 -14.07
C VAL A 237 8.72 -14.71 -13.21
N ARG A 238 9.61 -13.76 -13.48
CA ARG A 238 10.84 -13.57 -12.70
C ARG A 238 10.50 -13.05 -11.30
N LEU A 239 9.54 -12.14 -11.19
CA LEU A 239 9.02 -11.63 -9.92
C LEU A 239 8.41 -12.76 -9.09
N THR A 240 7.49 -13.55 -9.67
CA THR A 240 6.81 -14.64 -8.96
C THR A 240 7.78 -15.73 -8.53
N ASN A 241 8.77 -16.07 -9.35
CA ASN A 241 9.81 -17.04 -8.97
C ASN A 241 10.67 -16.55 -7.78
N ARG A 242 11.03 -15.27 -7.74
CA ARG A 242 11.83 -14.70 -6.65
C ARG A 242 11.07 -14.68 -5.34
N PHE A 243 9.82 -14.24 -5.37
CA PHE A 243 8.95 -14.25 -4.18
C PHE A 243 8.41 -15.65 -3.83
N GLY A 244 8.38 -16.57 -4.80
CA GLY A 244 7.83 -17.92 -4.66
C GLY A 244 6.31 -17.95 -4.49
N VAL A 245 5.62 -16.84 -4.81
CA VAL A 245 4.18 -16.68 -4.65
C VAL A 245 3.61 -15.83 -5.78
N GLU A 246 2.36 -16.10 -6.13
CA GLU A 246 1.58 -15.23 -7.00
C GLU A 246 1.03 -14.02 -6.22
N PRO A 247 1.11 -12.80 -6.75
CA PRO A 247 0.48 -11.62 -6.15
C PRO A 247 -1.03 -11.79 -5.99
N LYS A 248 -1.53 -11.52 -4.78
CA LYS A 248 -2.97 -11.50 -4.48
C LYS A 248 -3.54 -10.16 -4.89
N VAL A 249 -4.65 -10.20 -5.63
CA VAL A 249 -5.27 -9.00 -6.21
C VAL A 249 -6.53 -8.66 -5.45
N LEU A 250 -6.68 -7.40 -5.07
CA LEU A 250 -7.95 -6.82 -4.69
C LEU A 250 -8.61 -6.20 -5.93
N PRO A 251 -9.56 -6.89 -6.56
CA PRO A 251 -10.27 -6.36 -7.72
C PRO A 251 -11.20 -5.22 -7.30
N MET A 252 -11.66 -4.49 -8.30
CA MET A 252 -12.69 -3.47 -8.15
C MET A 252 -14.03 -4.10 -7.80
N VAL A 253 -14.89 -3.37 -7.09
CA VAL A 253 -16.26 -3.83 -6.82
C VAL A 253 -17.05 -3.72 -8.13
N PRO A 254 -17.53 -4.83 -8.72
CA PRO A 254 -18.19 -4.76 -10.02
C PRO A 254 -19.52 -4.00 -9.91
N VAL A 255 -19.70 -2.96 -10.73
CA VAL A 255 -21.00 -2.30 -10.95
C VAL A 255 -21.75 -2.92 -12.13
N LYS A 256 -21.01 -3.54 -13.05
CA LYS A 256 -21.50 -4.32 -14.17
C LYS A 256 -20.75 -5.65 -14.22
N GLN A 257 -21.41 -6.67 -14.75
CA GLN A 257 -20.80 -7.94 -15.11
C GLN A 257 -20.10 -7.82 -16.47
N ARG A 258 -19.25 -8.79 -16.80
CA ARG A 258 -18.53 -8.87 -18.09
C ARG A 258 -19.47 -8.75 -19.30
N ASN A 259 -20.68 -9.31 -19.21
CA ASN A 259 -21.71 -9.23 -20.25
C ASN A 259 -22.44 -7.86 -20.34
N GLY A 260 -22.03 -6.87 -19.55
CA GLY A 260 -22.60 -5.53 -19.53
C GLY A 260 -23.86 -5.36 -18.66
N LYS A 261 -24.44 -6.44 -18.12
CA LYS A 261 -25.56 -6.37 -17.18
C LYS A 261 -25.12 -5.77 -15.86
N GLU A 262 -26.04 -5.15 -15.14
CA GLU A 262 -25.78 -4.63 -13.80
C GLU A 262 -25.34 -5.75 -12.84
N CYS A 263 -24.37 -5.44 -11.97
CA CYS A 263 -23.98 -6.31 -10.88
C CYS A 263 -24.71 -5.90 -9.60
N GLU A 264 -25.86 -6.53 -9.35
CA GLU A 264 -26.72 -6.22 -8.20
C GLU A 264 -25.99 -6.32 -6.85
N GLU A 265 -25.16 -7.35 -6.66
CA GLU A 265 -24.41 -7.51 -5.43
C GLU A 265 -23.44 -6.34 -5.21
N GLY A 266 -22.63 -6.01 -6.21
CA GLY A 266 -21.68 -4.92 -6.10
C GLY A 266 -22.37 -3.58 -5.89
N MET A 267 -23.45 -3.30 -6.62
CA MET A 267 -24.28 -2.11 -6.43
C MET A 267 -24.87 -2.04 -5.01
N ALA A 268 -25.41 -3.14 -4.49
CA ALA A 268 -25.92 -3.20 -3.11
C ALA A 268 -24.83 -2.92 -2.07
N ARG A 269 -23.61 -3.45 -2.25
CA ARG A 269 -22.47 -3.20 -1.35
C ARG A 269 -22.03 -1.74 -1.38
N LEU A 270 -21.97 -1.13 -2.56
CA LEU A 270 -21.62 0.28 -2.73
C LEU A 270 -22.67 1.20 -2.08
N ARG A 271 -23.97 0.97 -2.33
CA ARG A 271 -25.06 1.67 -1.66
C ARG A 271 -24.94 1.57 -0.14
N ALA A 272 -24.75 0.35 0.38
CA ALA A 272 -24.61 0.11 1.81
C ALA A 272 -23.38 0.84 2.41
N MET A 273 -22.25 0.90 1.69
CA MET A 273 -21.06 1.63 2.10
C MET A 273 -21.33 3.14 2.20
N VAL A 274 -22.01 3.72 1.22
CA VAL A 274 -22.38 5.15 1.22
C VAL A 274 -23.31 5.44 2.40
N MET A 275 -24.37 4.65 2.55
CA MET A 275 -25.35 4.85 3.63
C MET A 275 -24.75 4.58 5.02
N ALA A 276 -23.72 3.75 5.14
CA ALA A 276 -22.98 3.55 6.39
C ALA A 276 -22.23 4.80 6.84
N ARG A 277 -21.87 5.71 5.93
CA ARG A 277 -21.26 7.00 6.28
C ARG A 277 -22.29 8.00 6.78
N ALA A 278 -23.47 8.03 6.16
CA ALA A 278 -24.57 8.89 6.59
C ALA A 278 -25.16 8.44 7.94
N PHE A 279 -25.28 7.13 8.15
CA PHE A 279 -25.91 6.54 9.32
C PHE A 279 -25.01 5.50 10.01
N PRO A 280 -23.87 5.94 10.60
CA PRO A 280 -22.87 5.02 11.15
C PRO A 280 -23.41 4.20 12.33
N LYS A 281 -24.37 4.76 13.07
CA LYS A 281 -24.96 4.14 14.27
C LYS A 281 -26.12 3.17 13.97
N LEU A 282 -26.67 3.19 12.75
CA LEU A 282 -27.78 2.31 12.37
C LEU A 282 -27.26 0.97 11.85
N ALA A 283 -28.08 -0.08 11.99
CA ALA A 283 -27.78 -1.39 11.42
C ALA A 283 -27.94 -1.39 9.89
N SER A 284 -27.26 -2.30 9.20
CA SER A 284 -27.22 -2.33 7.72
C SER A 284 -28.60 -2.29 7.05
N ALA A 285 -29.57 -3.03 7.58
CA ALA A 285 -30.93 -3.07 7.03
C ALA A 285 -31.70 -1.75 7.19
N GLN A 286 -31.43 -1.00 8.25
CA GLN A 286 -32.09 0.28 8.53
C GLN A 286 -31.48 1.43 7.71
N ARG A 287 -30.17 1.38 7.42
CA ARG A 287 -29.46 2.42 6.67
C ARG A 287 -30.07 2.69 5.29
N LEU A 288 -30.51 1.63 4.60
CA LEU A 288 -31.09 1.74 3.25
C LEU A 288 -32.49 2.36 3.26
N GLN A 289 -33.21 2.32 4.38
CA GLN A 289 -34.52 2.98 4.51
C GLN A 289 -34.38 4.51 4.55
N GLY A 290 -33.23 5.01 5.03
CA GLY A 290 -32.92 6.44 5.09
C GLY A 290 -32.39 7.02 3.76
N ILE A 291 -32.47 6.32 2.63
CA ILE A 291 -31.99 6.85 1.34
C ILE A 291 -32.66 8.18 1.01
N GLY A 292 -33.97 8.30 1.22
CA GLY A 292 -34.73 9.54 0.94
C GLY A 292 -34.36 10.74 1.84
N GLU A 293 -33.63 10.51 2.94
CA GLU A 293 -33.10 11.60 3.79
C GLU A 293 -31.80 12.18 3.23
N VAL A 294 -31.07 11.39 2.43
CA VAL A 294 -29.74 11.73 1.93
C VAL A 294 -29.77 12.06 0.44
N PHE A 295 -30.63 11.41 -0.34
CA PHE A 295 -30.74 11.52 -1.79
C PHE A 295 -32.19 11.78 -2.18
N ASP A 296 -32.38 12.55 -3.25
CA ASP A 296 -33.72 12.89 -3.76
C ASP A 296 -34.49 11.66 -4.28
N ALA A 297 -33.77 10.67 -4.82
CA ALA A 297 -34.29 9.40 -5.27
C ALA A 297 -33.23 8.29 -5.12
N PRO A 298 -33.62 7.01 -4.92
CA PRO A 298 -32.71 5.87 -4.94
C PRO A 298 -31.86 5.80 -6.22
N GLU A 299 -32.45 6.12 -7.37
CA GLU A 299 -31.81 6.11 -8.68
C GLU A 299 -30.62 7.08 -8.76
N THR A 300 -30.63 8.16 -7.97
CA THR A 300 -29.52 9.11 -7.92
C THR A 300 -28.31 8.53 -7.20
N LEU A 301 -28.53 7.78 -6.11
CA LEU A 301 -27.46 7.00 -5.47
C LEU A 301 -26.94 5.91 -6.41
N ASP A 302 -27.83 5.27 -7.16
CA ASP A 302 -27.47 4.22 -8.11
C ASP A 302 -26.58 4.76 -9.23
N ARG A 303 -26.93 5.93 -9.79
CA ARG A 303 -26.10 6.62 -10.78
C ARG A 303 -24.71 6.91 -10.25
N LEU A 304 -24.60 7.39 -9.01
CA LEU A 304 -23.32 7.64 -8.35
C LEU A 304 -22.49 6.33 -8.19
N CYS A 305 -23.11 5.25 -7.72
CA CYS A 305 -22.44 3.96 -7.59
C CYS A 305 -21.96 3.45 -8.96
N SER A 306 -22.83 3.48 -9.97
CA SER A 306 -22.54 3.02 -11.34
C SER A 306 -21.42 3.82 -11.98
N ILE A 307 -21.46 5.16 -11.90
CA ILE A 307 -20.46 6.03 -12.53
C ILE A 307 -19.08 5.93 -11.87
N SER A 308 -19.03 5.51 -10.60
CA SER A 308 -17.76 5.30 -9.90
C SER A 308 -16.95 4.10 -10.41
N GLY A 309 -17.57 3.18 -11.17
CA GLY A 309 -16.94 1.90 -11.53
C GLY A 309 -16.58 1.04 -10.32
N GLY A 310 -17.21 1.29 -9.17
CA GLY A 310 -16.89 0.64 -7.90
C GLY A 310 -15.53 1.05 -7.31
N HIS A 311 -14.92 2.12 -7.81
CA HIS A 311 -13.70 2.66 -7.21
C HIS A 311 -14.03 3.39 -5.91
N VAL A 312 -13.73 2.76 -4.77
CA VAL A 312 -14.12 3.25 -3.44
C VAL A 312 -13.68 4.69 -3.19
N ARG A 313 -12.42 5.03 -3.48
CA ARG A 313 -11.94 6.41 -3.26
C ARG A 313 -12.63 7.42 -4.17
N GLU A 314 -12.87 7.08 -5.44
CA GLU A 314 -13.53 8.02 -6.37
C GLU A 314 -15.01 8.20 -6.02
N LEU A 315 -15.70 7.11 -5.64
CA LEU A 315 -17.06 7.15 -5.12
C LEU A 315 -17.18 8.12 -3.93
N LEU A 316 -16.32 7.97 -2.92
CA LEU A 316 -16.34 8.84 -1.73
C LEU A 316 -15.92 10.27 -2.06
N ALA A 317 -14.97 10.47 -2.97
CA ALA A 317 -14.57 11.80 -3.41
C ALA A 317 -15.70 12.51 -4.18
N MET A 318 -16.43 11.80 -5.03
CA MET A 318 -17.62 12.33 -5.72
C MET A 318 -18.73 12.71 -4.74
N ILE A 319 -18.99 11.90 -3.71
CA ILE A 319 -19.97 12.24 -2.67
C ILE A 319 -19.58 13.53 -1.95
N ARG A 320 -18.31 13.64 -1.53
CA ARG A 320 -17.82 14.86 -0.87
C ARG A 320 -17.99 16.08 -1.76
N ASP A 321 -17.61 15.98 -3.03
CA ASP A 321 -17.73 17.08 -3.98
C ASP A 321 -19.21 17.45 -4.23
N TRP A 322 -20.09 16.46 -4.29
CA TRP A 322 -21.53 16.66 -4.44
C TRP A 322 -22.16 17.36 -3.23
N ILE A 323 -21.78 16.97 -2.01
CA ILE A 323 -22.20 17.67 -0.79
C ILE A 323 -21.77 19.14 -0.81
N MET A 324 -20.55 19.43 -1.30
CA MET A 324 -20.06 20.81 -1.42
C MET A 324 -20.79 21.61 -2.49
N VAL A 325 -21.19 20.99 -3.60
CA VAL A 325 -21.97 21.63 -4.68
C VAL A 325 -23.41 21.92 -4.23
N GLU A 326 -24.06 20.96 -3.57
CA GLU A 326 -25.47 21.08 -3.17
C GLU A 326 -25.66 21.95 -1.91
N GLY A 327 -24.79 21.80 -0.92
CA GLY A 327 -24.83 22.54 0.36
C GLY A 327 -25.98 22.15 1.30
N LYS A 328 -26.84 21.21 0.92
CA LYS A 328 -27.95 20.70 1.72
C LYS A 328 -28.29 19.25 1.35
N LEU A 329 -29.11 18.62 2.18
CA LEU A 329 -29.77 17.34 1.89
C LEU A 329 -31.27 17.57 1.61
N PRO A 330 -31.93 16.67 0.86
CA PRO A 330 -31.34 15.56 0.12
C PRO A 330 -30.51 16.04 -1.09
N LEU A 331 -29.49 15.26 -1.46
CA LEU A 331 -28.63 15.52 -2.61
C LEU A 331 -29.39 15.27 -3.91
N SER A 332 -29.33 16.22 -4.86
CA SER A 332 -30.15 16.19 -6.06
C SER A 332 -29.44 15.58 -7.28
N TRP A 333 -30.21 15.00 -8.21
CA TRP A 333 -29.70 14.54 -9.50
C TRP A 333 -28.93 15.62 -10.26
N ALA A 334 -29.44 16.86 -10.27
CA ALA A 334 -28.79 17.97 -10.95
C ALA A 334 -27.40 18.27 -10.35
N GLY A 335 -27.26 18.19 -9.02
CA GLY A 335 -25.97 18.32 -8.34
C GLY A 335 -25.00 17.19 -8.71
N LEU A 336 -25.48 15.94 -8.80
CA LEU A 336 -24.66 14.81 -9.23
C LEU A 336 -24.16 14.99 -10.66
N ASP A 337 -25.04 15.40 -11.58
CA ASP A 337 -24.68 15.66 -12.97
C ASP A 337 -23.62 16.75 -13.11
N GLN A 338 -23.67 17.80 -12.28
CA GLN A 338 -22.62 18.81 -12.23
C GLN A 338 -21.27 18.24 -11.80
N VAL A 339 -21.24 17.38 -10.77
CA VAL A 339 -20.02 16.71 -10.31
C VAL A 339 -19.45 15.78 -11.38
N ILE A 340 -20.31 14.96 -12.01
CA ILE A 340 -19.93 14.05 -13.09
C ILE A 340 -19.33 14.84 -14.26
N ARG A 341 -19.99 15.91 -14.72
CA ARG A 341 -19.48 16.77 -15.80
C ARG A 341 -18.13 17.40 -15.47
N SER A 342 -17.95 17.89 -14.24
CA SER A 342 -16.68 18.47 -13.79
C SER A 342 -15.55 17.44 -13.83
N ARG A 343 -15.80 16.21 -13.36
CA ARG A 343 -14.82 15.12 -13.39
C ARG A 343 -14.54 14.62 -14.81
N CYS A 344 -15.58 14.44 -15.61
CA CYS A 344 -15.50 14.08 -17.03
C CYS A 344 -14.63 15.08 -17.80
N ASN A 345 -14.80 16.38 -17.58
CA ASN A 345 -13.95 17.39 -18.21
C ASN A 345 -12.49 17.29 -17.76
N LYS A 346 -12.24 17.13 -16.45
CA LYS A 346 -10.87 17.00 -15.91
C LYS A 346 -10.13 15.78 -16.47
N ILE A 347 -10.78 14.62 -16.47
CA ILE A 347 -10.16 13.38 -16.94
C ILE A 347 -9.92 13.43 -18.45
N ARG A 348 -10.85 14.00 -19.22
CA ARG A 348 -10.71 14.16 -20.68
C ARG A 348 -9.50 15.00 -21.07
N LEU A 349 -9.18 16.04 -20.30
CA LEU A 349 -8.03 16.91 -20.57
C LEU A 349 -6.68 16.22 -20.33
N ALA A 350 -6.66 15.12 -19.57
CA ALA A 350 -5.46 14.38 -19.23
C ALA A 350 -5.14 13.24 -20.20
N ILE A 351 -6.01 12.97 -21.17
CA ILE A 351 -5.90 11.81 -22.08
C ILE A 351 -5.48 12.27 -23.48
N ASP A 352 -4.37 11.72 -23.98
CA ASP A 352 -3.89 11.97 -25.34
C ASP A 352 -4.57 11.09 -26.41
N GLU A 353 -4.31 11.34 -27.70
CA GLU A 353 -4.97 10.62 -28.80
C GLU A 353 -4.53 9.16 -28.93
N GLU A 354 -3.32 8.78 -28.50
CA GLU A 354 -2.89 7.38 -28.51
C GLU A 354 -3.57 6.62 -27.37
N GLU A 355 -3.66 7.22 -26.18
CA GLU A 355 -4.42 6.68 -25.06
C GLU A 355 -5.90 6.51 -25.41
N TRP A 356 -6.52 7.46 -26.13
CA TRP A 356 -7.90 7.30 -26.62
C TRP A 356 -8.07 6.10 -27.55
N LYS A 357 -7.09 5.79 -28.42
CA LYS A 357 -7.15 4.59 -29.27
C LYS A 357 -7.13 3.32 -28.43
N LEU A 358 -6.25 3.26 -27.43
CA LEU A 358 -6.17 2.12 -26.52
C LEU A 358 -7.45 1.96 -25.69
N LEU A 359 -8.02 3.05 -25.19
CA LEU A 359 -9.28 2.99 -24.45
C LEU A 359 -10.43 2.43 -25.28
N ARG A 360 -10.51 2.74 -26.58
CA ARG A 360 -11.49 2.11 -27.48
C ARG A 360 -11.26 0.61 -27.63
N GLN A 361 -10.00 0.18 -27.72
CA GLN A 361 -9.67 -1.25 -27.76
C GLN A 361 -10.08 -1.95 -26.47
N VAL A 362 -9.79 -1.36 -25.31
CA VAL A 362 -10.25 -1.90 -24.00
C VAL A 362 -11.77 -1.95 -23.94
N HIS A 363 -12.46 -0.91 -24.41
CA HIS A 363 -13.92 -0.87 -24.38
C HIS A 363 -14.54 -2.00 -25.21
N GLN A 364 -13.94 -2.33 -26.35
CA GLN A 364 -14.40 -3.39 -27.25
C GLN A 364 -14.01 -4.79 -26.76
N ASN A 365 -12.77 -4.97 -26.33
CA ASN A 365 -12.18 -6.29 -26.08
C ASN A 365 -12.22 -6.70 -24.60
N GLN A 366 -12.43 -5.74 -23.69
CA GLN A 366 -12.42 -5.93 -22.23
C GLN A 366 -11.11 -6.53 -21.69
N GLU A 367 -10.01 -6.31 -22.41
CA GLU A 367 -8.70 -6.85 -22.13
C GLU A 367 -7.63 -5.74 -22.14
N VAL A 368 -6.56 -5.99 -21.41
CA VAL A 368 -5.38 -5.13 -21.27
C VAL A 368 -4.19 -6.04 -21.46
N SER A 369 -3.27 -5.67 -22.35
CA SER A 369 -2.04 -6.45 -22.63
C SER A 369 -0.81 -5.82 -21.95
N GLY A 370 0.32 -6.52 -21.95
CA GLY A 370 1.56 -6.12 -21.25
C GLY A 370 2.34 -4.95 -21.87
N ASP A 371 1.71 -4.12 -22.71
CA ASP A 371 2.33 -2.90 -23.24
C ASP A 371 2.50 -1.85 -22.12
N ASP A 372 3.57 -1.07 -22.15
CA ASP A 372 3.78 0.04 -21.22
C ASP A 372 2.62 1.06 -21.24
N HIS A 373 1.98 1.25 -22.40
CA HIS A 373 0.83 2.15 -22.50
C HIS A 373 -0.40 1.64 -21.73
N TYR A 374 -0.59 0.32 -21.67
CA TYR A 374 -1.67 -0.27 -20.88
C TYR A 374 -1.44 -0.12 -19.37
N ARG A 375 -0.17 -0.12 -18.93
CA ARG A 375 0.19 0.18 -17.54
C ARG A 375 -0.19 1.62 -17.16
N VAL A 376 -0.02 2.57 -18.10
CA VAL A 376 -0.44 3.96 -17.91
C VAL A 376 -1.96 4.05 -17.72
N LEU A 377 -2.76 3.39 -18.56
CA LEU A 377 -4.22 3.44 -18.46
C LEU A 377 -4.75 2.93 -17.11
N VAL A 378 -4.20 1.81 -16.62
CA VAL A 378 -4.57 1.21 -15.34
C VAL A 378 -4.13 2.11 -14.17
N ARG A 379 -2.90 2.64 -14.22
CA ARG A 379 -2.36 3.53 -13.17
C ARG A 379 -3.14 4.85 -13.08
N SER A 380 -3.50 5.43 -14.22
CA SER A 380 -4.23 6.70 -14.32
C SER A 380 -5.72 6.56 -14.01
N LEU A 381 -6.19 5.36 -13.60
CA LEU A 381 -7.59 5.05 -13.32
C LEU A 381 -8.51 5.31 -14.54
N PHE A 382 -7.96 5.22 -15.75
CA PHE A 382 -8.73 5.28 -16.99
C PHE A 382 -9.36 3.92 -17.31
N VAL A 383 -8.76 2.85 -16.79
CA VAL A 383 -9.23 1.47 -16.92
C VAL A 383 -9.23 0.80 -15.54
N TYR A 384 -10.30 0.08 -15.24
CA TYR A 384 -10.46 -0.69 -14.03
C TYR A 384 -10.36 -2.19 -14.29
N GLU A 385 -9.77 -2.90 -13.33
CA GLU A 385 -9.67 -4.36 -13.34
C GLU A 385 -10.73 -4.95 -12.40
N TYR A 386 -11.53 -5.87 -12.94
CA TYR A 386 -12.49 -6.67 -12.21
C TYR A 386 -12.10 -8.15 -12.33
N TYR A 387 -12.74 -8.98 -11.52
CA TYR A 387 -12.49 -10.42 -11.50
C TYR A 387 -13.80 -11.18 -11.41
N ASP A 388 -13.95 -12.21 -12.24
CA ASP A 388 -15.07 -13.14 -12.21
C ASP A 388 -14.57 -14.59 -12.30
N THR A 389 -15.49 -15.55 -12.47
CA THR A 389 -15.14 -16.98 -12.57
C THR A 389 -14.31 -17.32 -13.81
N GLN A 390 -14.25 -16.45 -14.82
CA GLN A 390 -13.42 -16.59 -16.01
C GLN A 390 -12.07 -15.87 -15.87
N GLY A 391 -11.81 -15.22 -14.72
CA GLY A 391 -10.58 -14.51 -14.42
C GLY A 391 -10.72 -13.00 -14.50
N SER A 392 -9.58 -12.32 -14.66
CA SER A 392 -9.55 -10.86 -14.78
C SER A 392 -10.23 -10.40 -16.07
N TRP A 393 -10.87 -9.23 -16.00
CA TRP A 393 -11.34 -8.48 -17.16
C TRP A 393 -11.31 -7.00 -16.86
N PHE A 394 -11.33 -6.20 -17.92
CA PHE A 394 -11.08 -4.78 -17.84
C PHE A 394 -12.22 -4.00 -18.47
N THR A 395 -12.49 -2.82 -17.91
CA THR A 395 -13.36 -1.85 -18.57
C THR A 395 -12.86 -0.45 -18.34
N VAL A 396 -13.18 0.43 -19.27
CA VAL A 396 -12.94 1.87 -19.12
C VAL A 396 -13.66 2.39 -17.90
N ASN A 397 -13.06 3.37 -17.24
CA ASN A 397 -13.69 4.12 -16.16
C ASN A 397 -15.04 4.67 -16.68
N PRO A 398 -16.19 4.37 -16.03
CA PRO A 398 -17.50 4.76 -16.54
C PRO A 398 -17.66 6.27 -16.79
N ILE A 399 -16.93 7.12 -16.06
CA ILE A 399 -16.90 8.57 -16.33
C ILE A 399 -16.46 8.88 -17.78
N LEU A 400 -15.59 8.07 -18.37
CA LEU A 400 -15.11 8.29 -19.74
C LEU A 400 -16.18 7.99 -20.78
N LEU A 401 -17.18 7.16 -20.48
CA LEU A 401 -18.31 6.91 -21.38
C LEU A 401 -19.16 8.19 -21.58
N GLU A 402 -19.21 9.06 -20.58
CA GLU A 402 -19.91 10.36 -20.63
C GLU A 402 -19.24 11.36 -21.61
N THR A 403 -18.02 11.06 -22.09
CA THR A 403 -17.33 11.93 -23.05
C THR A 403 -17.86 11.81 -24.48
N GLY A 404 -18.55 10.70 -24.80
CA GLY A 404 -18.97 10.35 -26.16
C GLY A 404 -17.83 10.01 -27.14
N LYS A 405 -16.61 9.78 -26.64
CA LYS A 405 -15.43 9.45 -27.46
C LYS A 405 -15.15 7.93 -27.62
N LEU A 406 -15.86 7.09 -26.87
CA LEU A 406 -15.62 5.63 -26.75
C LEU A 406 -16.64 4.79 -27.50
#